data_AF-A0A7J6NGZ1-F1
#
_entry.id   AF-A0A7J6NGZ1-F1
#
_cell.length_a   1.000
_cell.length_b   1.000
_cell.length_c   1.000
_cell.angle_alpha   90.00
_cell.angle_beta   90.00
_cell.angle_gamma   90.00
#
_symmetry.space_group_name_H-M   'P 1'
#
loop_
_entity.id
_entity.type
_entity.pdbx_description
1 polymer ?
#
loop_
_entity_poly.entity_id
_entity_poly.type
_entity_poly.pdbx_seq_one_letter_code
_entity_poly.pdbx_strand_id
1 'polypeptide(L)'
;MANVSFRQASAHQRRTRLFHYASSEHSDLTQPLTAPAASSANLGGPAAVKVNNFVGLKAIVLDPVNILCIFTPIGVASSMLGWSPAVVFGTNFIALIPLAKILGDATEELAVGLRNDTLGGLLNATFGNAVEMILTVQSLMKGLVTVVKGTLLGSVLSNLLLVLGMSFFFGGIGHLGKEQEFKETGPMTNMSMLLLACAAFAMPTVFEEGFKQQFEKGDLQSTVLEISRVVSIFLLLSYICFLVFQMYTHLSIFESEGGEDADEPTINVPTSLTLLLVSTLLVALNSEYLVGSIEGVV
;
A
#
# COMPACT_ATOMS: atom_id res chain seq x y z
N MET A 1 7.93 -22.13 23.81
CA MET A 1 8.65 -21.53 24.96
C MET A 1 10.17 -21.42 24.79
N ALA A 2 10.78 -21.84 23.66
CA ALA A 2 12.23 -21.71 23.44
C ALA A 2 12.69 -20.39 22.77
N ASN A 3 11.78 -19.61 22.16
CA ASN A 3 12.14 -18.39 21.41
C ASN A 3 12.27 -17.11 22.27
N VAL A 4 11.86 -17.13 23.54
CA VAL A 4 11.98 -15.96 24.43
C VAL A 4 13.39 -15.85 25.03
N SER A 5 14.09 -16.98 25.21
CA SER A 5 15.42 -17.02 25.83
C SER A 5 16.52 -16.41 24.94
N PHE A 6 16.39 -16.49 23.61
CA PHE A 6 17.40 -15.96 22.68
C PHE A 6 17.38 -14.42 22.59
N ARG A 7 16.21 -13.79 22.79
CA ARG A 7 16.08 -12.32 22.77
C ARG A 7 16.59 -11.64 24.05
N GLN A 8 16.62 -12.34 25.19
CA GLN A 8 17.18 -11.79 26.43
C GLN A 8 18.71 -11.86 26.49
N ALA A 9 19.32 -12.87 25.86
CA ALA A 9 20.78 -13.00 25.79
C ALA A 9 21.44 -11.88 24.95
N SER A 10 20.79 -11.43 23.87
CA SER A 10 21.31 -10.38 23.00
C SER A 10 21.23 -8.98 23.62
N ALA A 11 20.24 -8.72 24.48
CA ALA A 11 20.09 -7.44 25.18
C ALA A 11 21.19 -7.23 26.25
N HIS A 12 21.60 -8.28 26.96
CA HIS A 12 22.65 -8.17 27.98
C HIS A 12 24.03 -7.92 27.36
N GLN A 13 24.30 -8.52 26.20
CA GLN A 13 25.57 -8.39 25.48
C GLN A 13 25.74 -7.03 24.78
N ARG A 14 24.64 -6.35 24.41
CA ARG A 14 24.65 -4.98 23.88
C ARG A 14 24.99 -3.94 24.96
N ARG A 15 24.55 -4.16 26.20
CA ARG A 15 24.76 -3.22 27.32
C ARG A 15 26.21 -3.20 27.82
N THR A 16 26.94 -4.32 27.72
CA THR A 16 28.36 -4.42 28.13
C THR A 16 29.30 -3.75 27.12
N ARG A 17 28.95 -3.73 25.82
CA ARG A 17 29.78 -3.07 24.80
C ARG A 17 29.74 -1.54 24.86
N LEU A 18 28.59 -0.95 25.20
CA LEU A 18 28.45 0.50 25.38
C LEU A 18 29.27 1.03 26.56
N PHE A 19 29.38 0.27 27.64
CA PHE A 19 30.21 0.64 28.81
C PHE A 19 31.71 0.64 28.50
N HIS A 20 32.16 -0.25 27.61
CA HIS A 20 33.57 -0.32 27.23
C HIS A 20 34.01 0.81 26.29
N TYR A 21 33.06 1.38 25.52
CA TYR A 21 33.30 2.52 24.63
C TYR A 21 33.35 3.86 25.39
N ALA A 22 32.45 4.04 26.37
CA ALA A 22 32.42 5.27 27.19
C ALA A 22 33.65 5.45 28.11
N SER A 23 34.42 4.40 28.35
CA SER A 23 35.61 4.46 29.22
C SER A 23 36.90 4.79 28.48
N SER A 24 36.93 4.82 27.14
CA SER A 24 38.15 5.08 26.36
C SER A 24 38.31 6.52 25.86
N GLU A 25 37.30 7.39 26.02
CA GLU A 25 37.35 8.77 25.50
C GLU A 25 38.03 9.80 26.43
N HIS A 26 38.48 9.41 27.63
CA HIS A 26 38.97 10.37 28.62
C HIS A 26 40.50 10.55 28.73
N SER A 27 41.32 9.92 27.87
CA SER A 27 42.78 9.89 28.07
C SER A 27 43.68 10.47 26.96
N ASP A 28 43.17 11.12 25.90
CA ASP A 28 44.03 11.59 24.80
C ASP A 28 43.71 13.02 24.32
N LEU A 29 44.06 14.03 25.11
CA LEU A 29 43.96 15.45 24.73
C LEU A 29 45.33 16.13 24.47
N THR A 30 46.40 15.38 24.23
CA THR A 30 47.77 15.98 24.09
C THR A 30 48.59 15.50 22.88
N GLN A 31 47.99 15.05 21.79
CA GLN A 31 48.75 14.78 20.54
C GLN A 31 48.49 15.83 19.45
N PRO A 32 49.54 16.33 18.75
CA PRO A 32 49.38 17.28 17.66
C PRO A 32 48.72 16.61 16.44
N LEU A 33 47.78 17.32 15.82
CA LEU A 33 47.07 16.94 14.60
C LEU A 33 48.04 16.70 13.44
N THR A 34 48.43 15.44 13.23
CA THR A 34 49.05 14.99 11.97
C THR A 34 47.95 14.37 11.12
N ALA A 35 47.74 14.91 9.92
CA ALA A 35 46.78 14.36 8.97
C ALA A 35 47.22 12.93 8.56
N PRO A 36 46.37 11.90 8.71
CA PRO A 36 46.75 10.56 8.29
C PRO A 36 46.82 10.52 6.76
N ALA A 37 47.91 9.96 6.25
CA ALA A 37 48.13 9.72 4.83
C ALA A 37 46.98 8.90 4.24
N ALA A 38 46.43 9.35 3.11
CA ALA A 38 45.36 8.69 2.39
C ALA A 38 45.78 7.28 1.95
N SER A 39 45.39 6.28 2.73
CA SER A 39 45.35 4.89 2.29
C SER A 39 44.20 4.77 1.28
N SER A 40 44.52 4.39 0.05
CA SER A 40 43.55 4.02 -0.98
C SER A 40 42.85 2.72 -0.59
N ALA A 41 41.97 2.80 0.40
CA ALA A 41 41.03 1.75 0.73
C ALA A 41 40.10 1.59 -0.47
N ASN A 42 40.16 0.41 -1.08
CA ASN A 42 39.28 -0.06 -2.12
C ASN A 42 37.83 0.12 -1.64
N LEU A 43 37.14 1.17 -2.11
CA LEU A 43 35.71 1.42 -1.90
C LEU A 43 34.94 0.37 -2.71
N GLY A 44 34.97 -0.88 -2.24
CA GLY A 44 33.99 -1.86 -2.65
C GLY A 44 32.62 -1.30 -2.27
N GLY A 45 31.80 -1.01 -3.28
CA GLY A 45 30.38 -0.69 -3.06
C GLY A 45 29.72 -1.75 -2.17
N PRO A 46 28.61 -1.42 -1.48
CA PRO A 46 27.97 -2.34 -0.55
C PRO A 46 27.74 -3.68 -1.25
N ALA A 47 28.31 -4.74 -0.67
CA ALA A 47 28.21 -6.10 -1.21
C ALA A 47 26.73 -6.44 -1.40
N ALA A 48 26.35 -6.86 -2.61
CA ALA A 48 25.00 -7.31 -2.89
C ALA A 48 24.63 -8.42 -1.90
N VAL A 49 23.70 -8.15 -1.00
CA VAL A 49 23.13 -9.17 -0.11
C VAL A 49 22.61 -10.28 -1.01
N LYS A 50 23.10 -11.51 -0.82
CA LYS A 50 22.63 -12.67 -1.57
C LYS A 50 21.23 -13.01 -1.09
N VAL A 51 20.23 -12.44 -1.75
CA VAL A 51 18.83 -12.72 -1.49
C VAL A 51 18.50 -14.12 -1.99
N ASN A 52 17.93 -14.96 -1.11
CA ASN A 52 17.47 -16.29 -1.50
C ASN A 52 16.01 -16.20 -1.96
N ASN A 53 15.82 -15.94 -3.26
CA ASN A 53 14.49 -15.76 -3.87
C ASN A 53 13.51 -16.89 -3.54
N PHE A 54 13.97 -18.13 -3.37
CA PHE A 54 13.09 -19.25 -3.04
C PHE A 54 12.44 -19.09 -1.66
N VAL A 55 13.19 -18.59 -0.68
CA VAL A 55 12.68 -18.38 0.68
C VAL A 55 11.70 -17.22 0.71
N GLY A 56 12.03 -16.09 0.09
CA GLY A 56 11.15 -14.92 0.01
C GLY A 56 9.87 -15.23 -0.77
N LEU A 57 9.98 -15.87 -1.95
CA LEU A 57 8.81 -16.25 -2.73
C LEU A 57 7.92 -17.25 -1.99
N LYS A 58 8.52 -18.21 -1.28
CA LYS A 58 7.78 -19.16 -0.44
C LYS A 58 7.05 -18.44 0.69
N ALA A 59 7.64 -17.42 1.31
CA ALA A 59 6.99 -16.64 2.36
C ALA A 59 5.78 -15.88 1.82
N ILE A 60 5.94 -15.21 0.66
CA ILE A 60 4.84 -14.48 0.02
C ILE A 60 3.73 -15.45 -0.41
N VAL A 61 4.06 -16.54 -1.11
CA VAL A 61 3.07 -17.46 -1.69
C VAL A 61 2.37 -18.32 -0.65
N LEU A 62 3.03 -18.71 0.45
CA LEU A 62 2.43 -19.57 1.48
C LEU A 62 1.68 -18.80 2.59
N ASP A 63 1.44 -17.50 2.40
CA ASP A 63 0.56 -16.75 3.29
C ASP A 63 -0.82 -17.44 3.41
N PRO A 64 -1.43 -17.50 4.62
CA PRO A 64 -2.72 -18.16 4.82
C PRO A 64 -3.84 -17.69 3.88
N VAL A 65 -3.84 -16.42 3.47
CA VAL A 65 -4.84 -15.86 2.55
C VAL A 65 -4.71 -16.46 1.15
N ASN A 66 -3.50 -16.85 0.74
CA ASN A 66 -3.22 -17.39 -0.58
C ASN A 66 -3.76 -18.81 -0.81
N ILE A 67 -4.31 -19.47 0.22
CA ILE A 67 -5.13 -20.67 0.00
C ILE A 67 -6.29 -20.39 -0.97
N LEU A 68 -6.78 -19.16 -1.00
CA LEU A 68 -7.83 -18.70 -1.90
C LEU A 68 -7.36 -18.58 -3.36
N CYS A 69 -6.04 -18.68 -3.66
CA CYS A 69 -5.54 -18.68 -5.05
C CYS A 69 -6.08 -19.85 -5.88
N ILE A 70 -6.61 -20.90 -5.23
CA ILE A 70 -7.34 -21.97 -5.94
C ILE A 70 -8.56 -21.43 -6.70
N PHE A 71 -9.14 -20.32 -6.25
CA PHE A 71 -10.26 -19.67 -6.94
C PHE A 71 -9.84 -18.97 -8.23
N THR A 72 -8.55 -18.67 -8.45
CA THR A 72 -8.07 -18.07 -9.71
C THR A 72 -8.35 -18.96 -10.92
N PRO A 73 -7.89 -20.23 -10.99
CA PRO A 73 -8.24 -21.11 -12.10
C PRO A 73 -9.72 -21.48 -12.11
N ILE A 74 -10.39 -21.60 -10.95
CA ILE A 74 -11.83 -21.89 -10.87
C ILE A 74 -12.65 -20.72 -11.45
N GLY A 75 -12.28 -19.48 -11.15
CA GLY A 75 -12.92 -18.26 -11.63
C GLY A 75 -12.89 -18.17 -13.15
N VAL A 76 -11.72 -18.39 -13.74
CA VAL A 76 -11.55 -18.47 -15.20
C VAL A 76 -12.37 -19.63 -15.78
N ALA A 77 -12.26 -20.83 -15.21
CA ALA A 77 -13.00 -22.00 -15.69
C ALA A 77 -14.51 -21.81 -15.61
N SER A 78 -15.02 -21.19 -14.55
CA SER A 78 -16.46 -20.92 -14.37
C SER A 78 -17.01 -20.06 -15.51
N SER A 79 -16.25 -19.06 -15.96
CA SER A 79 -16.63 -18.21 -17.09
C SER A 79 -16.55 -18.96 -18.41
N MET A 80 -15.46 -19.70 -18.65
CA MET A 80 -15.27 -20.47 -19.89
C MET A 80 -16.29 -21.60 -20.06
N LEU A 81 -16.72 -22.23 -18.96
CA LEU A 81 -17.72 -23.30 -18.95
C LEU A 81 -19.16 -22.77 -18.92
N GLY A 82 -19.37 -21.46 -18.92
CA GLY A 82 -20.69 -20.84 -18.95
C GLY A 82 -21.52 -21.11 -17.69
N TRP A 83 -20.89 -21.10 -16.51
CA TRP A 83 -21.61 -21.22 -15.24
C TRP A 83 -22.50 -19.99 -14.98
N SER A 84 -23.37 -20.06 -13.98
CA SER A 84 -24.29 -18.95 -13.69
C SER A 84 -23.54 -17.67 -13.32
N PRO A 85 -24.07 -16.47 -13.68
CA PRO A 85 -23.39 -15.20 -13.41
C PRO A 85 -23.00 -15.00 -11.94
N ALA A 86 -23.86 -15.42 -11.01
CA ALA A 86 -23.58 -15.34 -9.57
C ALA A 86 -22.37 -16.20 -9.15
N VAL A 87 -22.18 -17.37 -9.75
CA VAL A 87 -21.03 -18.22 -9.46
C VAL A 87 -19.78 -17.62 -10.08
N VAL A 88 -19.83 -17.18 -11.34
CA VAL A 88 -18.71 -16.49 -12.01
C VAL A 88 -18.26 -15.29 -11.20
N PHE A 89 -19.20 -14.45 -10.77
CA PHE A 89 -18.96 -13.30 -9.91
C PHE A 89 -18.27 -13.72 -8.61
N GLY A 90 -18.87 -14.64 -7.86
CA GLY A 90 -18.36 -15.06 -6.56
C GLY A 90 -16.96 -15.69 -6.62
N THR A 91 -16.72 -16.58 -7.59
CA THR A 91 -15.41 -17.24 -7.71
C THR A 91 -14.31 -16.28 -8.14
N ASN A 92 -14.58 -15.37 -9.09
CA ASN A 92 -13.58 -14.38 -9.49
C ASN A 92 -13.37 -13.32 -8.39
N PHE A 93 -14.41 -12.97 -7.62
CA PHE A 93 -14.29 -12.04 -6.49
C PHE A 93 -13.37 -12.61 -5.41
N ILE A 94 -13.56 -13.88 -5.02
CA ILE A 94 -12.70 -14.55 -4.04
C ILE A 94 -11.27 -14.67 -4.56
N ALA A 95 -11.09 -14.93 -5.87
CA ALA A 95 -9.77 -14.99 -6.49
C ALA A 95 -8.99 -13.67 -6.39
N LEU A 96 -9.67 -12.52 -6.42
CA LEU A 96 -9.00 -11.21 -6.34
C LEU A 96 -8.41 -10.92 -4.95
N ILE A 97 -8.95 -11.50 -3.87
CA ILE A 97 -8.48 -11.27 -2.50
C ILE A 97 -6.99 -11.61 -2.32
N PRO A 98 -6.52 -12.85 -2.59
CA PRO A 98 -5.11 -13.18 -2.45
C PRO A 98 -4.25 -12.56 -3.55
N LEU A 99 -4.80 -12.35 -4.76
CA LEU A 99 -4.06 -11.70 -5.85
C LEU A 99 -3.71 -10.25 -5.51
N ALA A 100 -4.62 -9.52 -4.85
CA ALA A 100 -4.37 -8.18 -4.34
C ALA A 100 -3.23 -8.16 -3.32
N LYS A 101 -3.23 -9.13 -2.40
CA LYS A 101 -2.15 -9.30 -1.42
C LYS A 101 -0.81 -9.56 -2.09
N ILE A 102 -0.73 -10.55 -2.99
CA ILE A 102 0.52 -10.89 -3.70
C ILE A 102 1.04 -9.70 -4.52
N LEU A 103 0.15 -8.93 -5.14
CA LEU A 103 0.50 -7.73 -5.89
C LEU A 103 1.05 -6.64 -4.96
N GLY A 104 0.45 -6.44 -3.79
CA GLY A 104 0.95 -5.55 -2.74
C GLY A 104 2.34 -5.95 -2.24
N ASP A 105 2.48 -7.21 -1.80
CA ASP A 105 3.76 -7.78 -1.33
C ASP A 105 4.86 -7.62 -2.41
N ALA A 106 4.54 -7.88 -3.68
CA ALA A 106 5.48 -7.69 -4.80
C ALA A 106 5.85 -6.23 -5.04
N THR A 107 4.91 -5.30 -4.82
CA THR A 107 5.14 -3.85 -4.96
C THR A 107 6.08 -3.35 -3.88
N GLU A 108 5.89 -3.80 -2.64
CA GLU A 108 6.73 -3.47 -1.49
C GLU A 108 8.16 -4.00 -1.67
N GLU A 109 8.30 -5.28 -2.03
CA GLU A 109 9.61 -5.89 -2.31
C GLU A 109 10.34 -5.20 -3.47
N LEU A 110 9.60 -4.74 -4.49
CA LEU A 110 10.18 -3.98 -5.59
C LEU A 110 10.63 -2.59 -5.12
N ALA A 111 9.81 -1.89 -4.32
CA ALA A 111 10.13 -0.58 -3.76
C ALA A 111 11.41 -0.63 -2.90
N VAL A 112 11.49 -1.59 -1.98
CA VAL A 112 12.66 -1.83 -1.13
C VAL A 112 13.88 -2.23 -1.97
N GLY A 113 13.69 -3.14 -2.92
CA GLY A 113 14.77 -3.65 -3.77
C GLY A 113 15.43 -2.59 -4.65
N LEU A 114 14.69 -1.55 -5.06
CA LEU A 114 15.21 -0.43 -5.87
C LEU A 114 16.05 0.56 -5.06
N ARG A 115 15.99 0.53 -3.72
CA ARG A 115 16.74 1.43 -2.81
C ARG A 115 16.62 2.91 -3.18
N ASN A 116 15.42 3.31 -3.59
CA ASN A 116 15.10 4.68 -3.96
C ASN A 116 13.70 4.99 -3.43
N ASP A 117 13.64 5.76 -2.35
CA ASP A 117 12.40 6.01 -1.62
C ASP A 117 11.37 6.77 -2.46
N THR A 118 11.82 7.64 -3.36
CA THR A 118 10.96 8.31 -4.34
C THR A 118 10.38 7.31 -5.34
N LEU A 119 11.17 6.43 -5.94
CA LEU A 119 10.62 5.43 -6.87
C LEU A 119 9.74 4.41 -6.13
N GLY A 120 10.13 4.00 -4.93
CA GLY A 120 9.35 3.10 -4.08
C GLY A 120 8.00 3.69 -3.68
N GLY A 121 7.97 4.94 -3.27
CA GLY A 121 6.73 5.67 -2.96
C GLY A 121 5.79 5.77 -4.16
N LEU A 122 6.32 6.05 -5.36
CA LEU A 122 5.51 6.11 -6.59
C LEU A 122 4.96 4.74 -7.00
N LEU A 123 5.78 3.69 -6.85
CA LEU A 123 5.36 2.31 -7.10
C LEU A 123 4.22 1.91 -6.17
N ASN A 124 4.35 2.20 -4.87
CA ASN A 124 3.30 1.89 -3.90
C ASN A 124 2.01 2.69 -4.17
N ALA A 125 2.14 3.99 -4.47
CA ALA A 125 0.99 4.82 -4.84
C ALA A 125 0.22 4.27 -6.06
N THR A 126 0.95 3.72 -7.04
CA THR A 126 0.36 3.24 -8.29
C THR A 126 -0.09 1.77 -8.20
N PHE A 127 0.85 0.87 -7.94
CA PHE A 127 0.60 -0.57 -7.93
C PHE A 127 -0.06 -1.06 -6.65
N GLY A 128 0.15 -0.40 -5.50
CA GLY A 128 -0.57 -0.73 -4.27
C GLY A 128 -2.09 -0.58 -4.40
N ASN A 129 -2.55 0.28 -5.32
CA ASN A 129 -3.97 0.46 -5.65
C ASN A 129 -4.36 -0.13 -7.02
N ALA A 130 -3.50 -0.97 -7.64
CA ALA A 130 -3.73 -1.45 -9.01
C ALA A 130 -5.02 -2.25 -9.15
N VAL A 131 -5.36 -3.09 -8.17
CA VAL A 131 -6.59 -3.91 -8.22
C VAL A 131 -7.83 -3.04 -8.34
N GLU A 132 -7.90 -1.99 -7.52
CA GLU A 132 -9.02 -1.03 -7.54
C GLU A 132 -9.07 -0.25 -8.85
N MET A 133 -7.91 0.22 -9.35
CA MET A 133 -7.82 0.93 -10.62
C MET A 133 -8.22 0.05 -11.81
N ILE A 134 -7.79 -1.22 -11.85
CA ILE A 134 -8.14 -2.18 -12.90
C ILE A 134 -9.65 -2.44 -12.91
N LEU A 135 -10.23 -2.74 -11.74
CA LEU A 135 -11.68 -2.97 -11.60
C LEU A 135 -12.48 -1.73 -12.02
N THR A 136 -12.02 -0.55 -11.62
CA THR A 136 -12.64 0.73 -11.95
C THR A 136 -12.63 0.99 -13.44
N VAL A 137 -11.47 0.88 -14.10
CA VAL A 137 -11.34 1.11 -15.55
C VAL A 137 -12.18 0.12 -16.34
N GLN A 138 -12.12 -1.18 -16.01
CA GLN A 138 -12.92 -2.19 -16.71
C GLN A 138 -14.42 -1.99 -16.51
N SER A 139 -14.85 -1.60 -15.31
CA SER A 139 -16.26 -1.28 -15.04
C SER A 139 -16.72 -0.06 -15.82
N LEU A 140 -15.89 1.00 -15.90
CA LEU A 140 -16.15 2.18 -16.72
C LEU A 140 -16.24 1.84 -18.22
N MET A 141 -15.36 0.97 -18.72
CA MET A 141 -15.40 0.51 -20.12
C MET A 141 -16.70 -0.22 -20.46
N LYS A 142 -17.34 -0.87 -19.48
CA LYS A 142 -18.67 -1.49 -19.62
C LYS A 142 -19.84 -0.55 -19.28
N GLY A 143 -19.58 0.74 -19.03
CA GLY A 143 -20.62 1.71 -18.70
C GLY A 143 -21.20 1.58 -17.29
N LEU A 144 -20.59 0.79 -16.41
CA LEU A 144 -21.07 0.50 -15.05
C LEU A 144 -20.69 1.63 -14.08
N VAL A 145 -21.11 2.86 -14.39
CA VAL A 145 -20.75 4.07 -13.61
C VAL A 145 -21.26 3.99 -12.17
N THR A 146 -22.44 3.43 -11.94
CA THR A 146 -23.00 3.26 -10.59
C THR A 146 -22.15 2.31 -9.74
N VAL A 147 -21.66 1.22 -10.34
CA VAL A 147 -20.75 0.26 -9.68
C VAL A 147 -19.46 0.96 -9.33
N VAL A 148 -18.87 1.72 -10.26
CA VAL A 148 -17.62 2.46 -10.03
C VAL A 148 -17.77 3.45 -8.87
N LYS A 149 -18.83 4.25 -8.86
CA LYS A 149 -19.13 5.18 -7.76
C LYS A 149 -19.26 4.45 -6.42
N GLY A 150 -19.95 3.31 -6.40
CA GLY A 150 -20.11 2.48 -5.21
C GLY A 150 -18.80 1.88 -4.72
N THR A 151 -17.96 1.37 -5.63
CA THR A 151 -16.64 0.79 -5.31
C THR A 151 -15.69 1.82 -4.72
N LEU A 152 -15.57 3.00 -5.33
CA LEU A 152 -14.67 4.06 -4.83
C LEU A 152 -15.10 4.57 -3.45
N LEU A 153 -16.41 4.82 -3.25
CA LEU A 153 -16.95 5.21 -1.96
C LEU A 153 -16.76 4.10 -0.90
N GLY A 154 -17.00 2.85 -1.30
CA GLY A 154 -16.81 1.67 -0.47
C GLY A 154 -15.35 1.49 -0.02
N SER A 155 -14.38 1.75 -0.90
CA SER A 155 -12.95 1.69 -0.59
C SER A 155 -12.58 2.70 0.50
N VAL A 156 -13.02 3.96 0.36
CA VAL A 156 -12.83 4.99 1.39
C VAL A 156 -13.46 4.57 2.72
N LEU A 157 -14.74 4.18 2.72
CA LEU A 157 -15.44 3.77 3.94
C LEU A 157 -14.80 2.54 4.60
N SER A 158 -14.36 1.57 3.81
CA SER A 158 -13.67 0.37 4.29
C SER A 158 -12.39 0.75 5.02
N ASN A 159 -11.56 1.62 4.46
CA ASN A 159 -10.30 2.01 5.09
C ASN A 159 -10.53 2.85 6.36
N LEU A 160 -11.49 3.77 6.34
CA LEU A 160 -11.73 4.70 7.46
C LEU A 160 -12.48 4.08 8.63
N LEU A 161 -13.41 3.17 8.37
CA LEU A 161 -14.27 2.62 9.41
C LEU A 161 -13.96 1.16 9.68
N LEU A 162 -13.92 0.32 8.65
CA LEU A 162 -13.77 -1.12 8.82
C LEU A 162 -12.33 -1.48 9.22
N VAL A 163 -11.34 -1.12 8.41
CA VAL A 163 -9.93 -1.45 8.67
C VAL A 163 -9.45 -0.75 9.94
N LEU A 164 -9.70 0.55 10.08
CA LEU A 164 -9.35 1.31 11.28
C LEU A 164 -10.04 0.77 12.53
N GLY A 165 -11.35 0.52 12.47
CA GLY A 165 -12.13 -0.02 13.59
C GLY A 165 -11.67 -1.42 14.01
N MET A 166 -11.37 -2.30 13.06
CA MET A 166 -10.82 -3.63 13.35
C MET A 166 -9.40 -3.54 13.92
N SER A 167 -8.59 -2.59 13.46
CA SER A 167 -7.25 -2.35 13.99
C SER A 167 -7.31 -1.90 15.45
N PHE A 168 -8.21 -0.98 15.80
CA PHE A 168 -8.43 -0.56 17.19
C PHE A 168 -9.04 -1.69 18.03
N PHE A 169 -9.98 -2.45 17.48
CA PHE A 169 -10.62 -3.55 18.20
C PHE A 169 -9.61 -4.64 18.59
N PHE A 170 -8.87 -5.18 17.62
CA PHE A 170 -7.88 -6.22 17.90
C PHE A 170 -6.63 -5.70 18.59
N GLY A 171 -6.17 -4.50 18.24
CA GLY A 171 -5.07 -3.83 18.92
C GLY A 171 -5.36 -3.58 20.41
N GLY A 172 -6.59 -3.15 20.71
CA GLY A 172 -7.08 -2.93 22.07
C GLY A 172 -7.25 -4.22 22.87
N ILE A 173 -7.67 -5.34 22.25
CA ILE A 173 -7.67 -6.66 22.89
C ILE A 173 -6.24 -7.06 23.30
N GLY A 174 -5.25 -6.81 22.44
CA GLY A 174 -3.84 -7.10 22.73
C GLY A 174 -3.23 -6.21 23.83
N HIS A 175 -3.81 -5.03 24.07
CA HIS A 175 -3.33 -4.02 25.03
C HIS A 175 -4.37 -3.67 26.09
N LEU A 176 -5.14 -4.67 26.55
CA LEU A 176 -6.24 -4.46 27.49
C LEU A 176 -5.80 -3.65 28.72
N GLY A 177 -6.44 -2.50 28.94
CA GLY A 177 -6.14 -1.58 30.05
C GLY A 177 -5.02 -0.56 29.77
N LYS A 178 -4.54 -0.43 28.53
CA LYS A 178 -3.60 0.61 28.10
C LYS A 178 -4.07 1.24 26.78
N GLU A 179 -3.81 2.53 26.62
CA GLU A 179 -4.01 3.23 25.35
C GLU A 179 -2.87 2.90 24.39
N GLN A 180 -3.18 2.87 23.09
CA GLN A 180 -2.18 2.72 22.03
C GLN A 180 -1.75 4.11 21.57
N GLU A 181 -0.50 4.48 21.82
CA GLU A 181 0.07 5.75 21.35
C GLU A 181 0.64 5.59 19.94
N PHE A 182 0.46 6.63 19.11
CA PHE A 182 1.02 6.72 17.77
C PHE A 182 1.75 8.06 17.61
N LYS A 183 2.79 8.09 16.76
CA LYS A 183 3.50 9.34 16.44
C LYS A 183 2.53 10.30 15.76
N GLU A 184 2.44 11.56 16.22
CA GLU A 184 1.36 12.47 15.78
C GLU A 184 1.61 13.12 14.41
N THR A 185 2.87 13.32 14.00
CA THR A 185 3.20 14.25 12.91
C THR A 185 2.79 13.78 11.50
N GLY A 186 3.03 12.52 11.12
CA GLY A 186 2.65 12.01 9.80
C GLY A 186 1.16 11.63 9.69
N PRO A 187 0.53 10.97 10.68
CA PRO A 187 -0.89 10.61 10.58
C PRO A 187 -1.79 11.85 10.55
N MET A 188 -1.44 12.93 11.29
CA MET A 188 -2.22 14.18 11.27
C MET A 188 -2.20 14.85 9.89
N THR A 189 -1.06 14.82 9.19
CA THR A 189 -0.95 15.32 7.82
C THR A 189 -1.83 14.51 6.86
N ASN A 190 -1.79 13.19 6.96
CA ASN A 190 -2.61 12.29 6.16
C ASN A 190 -4.12 12.48 6.43
N MET A 191 -4.51 12.63 7.70
CA MET A 191 -5.90 12.90 8.09
C MET A 191 -6.42 14.22 7.52
N SER A 192 -5.59 15.26 7.48
CA SER A 192 -5.96 16.56 6.93
C SER A 192 -6.19 16.49 5.42
N MET A 193 -5.30 15.80 4.69
CA MET A 193 -5.45 15.56 3.24
C MET A 193 -6.67 14.70 2.91
N LEU A 194 -6.92 13.67 3.72
CA LEU A 194 -8.10 12.82 3.59
C LEU A 194 -9.39 13.63 3.82
N LEU A 195 -9.44 14.50 4.83
CA LEU A 195 -10.60 15.36 5.08
C LEU A 195 -10.89 16.28 3.88
N LEU A 196 -9.85 16.90 3.32
CA LEU A 196 -9.96 17.71 2.11
C LEU A 196 -10.50 16.88 0.93
N ALA A 197 -9.95 15.67 0.72
CA ALA A 197 -10.37 14.79 -0.35
C ALA A 197 -11.84 14.37 -0.22
N CYS A 198 -12.26 13.93 0.97
CA CYS A 198 -13.63 13.53 1.25
C CYS A 198 -14.62 14.71 1.10
N ALA A 199 -14.26 15.90 1.59
CA ALA A 199 -15.10 17.09 1.47
C ALA A 199 -15.29 17.53 0.01
N ALA A 200 -14.19 17.55 -0.76
CA ALA A 200 -14.24 17.88 -2.18
C ALA A 200 -15.01 16.82 -2.98
N PHE A 201 -14.80 15.52 -2.70
CA PHE A 201 -15.54 14.42 -3.32
C PHE A 201 -17.05 14.49 -3.05
N ALA A 202 -17.47 14.94 -1.87
CA ALA A 202 -18.89 15.11 -1.52
C ALA A 202 -19.56 16.30 -2.20
N MET A 203 -18.79 17.30 -2.66
CA MET A 203 -19.30 18.55 -3.22
C MET A 203 -20.28 18.36 -4.40
N PRO A 204 -19.98 17.54 -5.43
CA PRO A 204 -20.92 17.33 -6.54
C PRO A 204 -22.26 16.73 -6.09
N THR A 205 -22.24 15.82 -5.10
CA THR A 205 -23.45 15.20 -4.55
C THR A 205 -24.31 16.20 -3.78
N VAL A 206 -23.68 17.04 -2.95
CA VAL A 206 -24.39 18.11 -2.22
C VAL A 206 -25.00 19.11 -3.20
N PHE A 207 -24.29 19.45 -4.27
CA PHE A 207 -24.81 20.31 -5.32
C PHE A 207 -26.01 19.69 -6.05
N GLU A 208 -25.89 18.43 -6.49
CA GLU A 208 -26.98 17.73 -7.18
C GLU A 208 -28.26 17.70 -6.34
N GLU A 209 -28.16 17.37 -5.05
CA GLU A 209 -29.35 17.27 -4.19
C GLU A 209 -29.89 18.65 -3.78
N GLY A 210 -29.02 19.63 -3.54
CA GLY A 210 -29.42 20.99 -3.17
C GLY A 210 -30.13 21.77 -4.29
N PHE A 211 -29.80 21.48 -5.55
CA PHE A 211 -30.29 22.19 -6.72
C PHE A 211 -31.28 21.39 -7.58
N LYS A 212 -31.64 20.18 -7.14
CA LYS A 212 -32.52 19.24 -7.84
C LYS A 212 -33.87 19.79 -8.28
N GLN A 213 -34.42 20.74 -7.52
CA GLN A 213 -35.73 21.37 -7.79
C GLN A 213 -35.62 22.65 -8.62
N GLN A 214 -34.41 23.18 -8.80
CA GLN A 214 -34.18 24.48 -9.43
C GLN A 214 -33.78 24.36 -10.91
N PHE A 215 -33.26 23.20 -11.32
CA PHE A 215 -32.85 22.92 -12.69
C PHE A 215 -33.74 21.84 -13.32
N GLU A 216 -33.85 21.89 -14.66
CA GLU A 216 -34.30 20.72 -15.41
C GLU A 216 -33.28 19.58 -15.27
N LYS A 217 -33.74 18.32 -15.32
CA LYS A 217 -32.87 17.16 -15.07
C LYS A 217 -31.64 17.12 -15.99
N GLY A 218 -31.80 17.50 -17.26
CA GLY A 218 -30.70 17.52 -18.23
C GLY A 218 -29.62 18.55 -17.88
N ASP A 219 -30.05 19.77 -17.57
CA ASP A 219 -29.15 20.88 -17.21
C ASP A 219 -28.47 20.67 -15.86
N LEU A 220 -29.15 20.02 -14.91
CA LEU A 220 -28.55 19.63 -13.64
C LEU A 220 -27.41 18.62 -13.86
N GLN A 221 -27.65 17.59 -14.68
CA GLN A 221 -26.65 16.54 -14.92
C GLN A 221 -25.41 17.07 -15.64
N SER A 222 -25.58 17.95 -16.64
CA SER A 222 -24.44 18.58 -17.33
C SER A 222 -23.63 19.45 -16.36
N THR A 223 -24.30 20.26 -15.54
CA THR A 223 -23.67 21.11 -14.53
C THR A 223 -22.94 20.29 -13.46
N VAL A 224 -23.56 19.24 -12.92
CA VAL A 224 -22.94 18.32 -11.94
C VAL A 224 -21.71 17.65 -12.54
N LEU A 225 -21.75 17.27 -13.82
CA LEU A 225 -20.61 16.67 -14.52
C LEU A 225 -19.45 17.66 -14.69
N GLU A 226 -19.74 18.92 -15.03
CA GLU A 226 -18.72 19.97 -15.12
C GLU A 226 -18.06 20.23 -13.75
N ILE A 227 -18.87 20.36 -12.70
CA ILE A 227 -18.37 20.50 -11.32
C ILE A 227 -17.51 19.29 -10.95
N SER A 228 -17.97 18.06 -11.24
CA SER A 228 -17.22 16.83 -10.96
C SER A 228 -15.86 16.82 -11.66
N ARG A 229 -15.78 17.29 -12.92
CA ARG A 229 -14.52 17.38 -13.66
C ARG A 229 -13.58 18.41 -13.04
N VAL A 230 -14.07 19.59 -12.67
CA VAL A 230 -13.26 20.62 -12.01
C VAL A 230 -12.72 20.11 -10.67
N VAL A 231 -13.57 19.49 -9.86
CA VAL A 231 -13.18 18.87 -8.58
C VAL A 231 -12.13 17.79 -8.79
N SER A 232 -12.28 16.92 -9.79
CA SER A 232 -11.30 15.87 -10.08
C SER A 232 -9.93 16.41 -10.48
N ILE A 233 -9.87 17.49 -11.27
CA ILE A 233 -8.62 18.15 -11.65
C ILE A 233 -7.96 18.77 -10.41
N PHE A 234 -8.75 19.46 -9.58
CA PHE A 234 -8.26 20.04 -8.33
C PHE A 234 -7.68 18.97 -7.39
N LEU A 235 -8.40 17.85 -7.21
CA LEU A 235 -7.94 16.74 -6.38
C LEU A 235 -6.67 16.09 -6.93
N LEU A 236 -6.58 15.90 -8.25
CA LEU A 236 -5.38 15.36 -8.88
C LEU A 236 -4.17 16.28 -8.66
N LEU A 237 -4.34 17.59 -8.83
CA LEU A 237 -3.27 18.56 -8.57
C LEU A 237 -2.86 18.56 -7.09
N SER A 238 -3.84 18.54 -6.17
CA SER A 238 -3.58 18.44 -4.73
C SER A 238 -2.82 17.15 -4.38
N TYR A 239 -3.17 16.03 -5.01
CA TYR A 239 -2.49 14.76 -4.82
C TYR A 239 -1.05 14.77 -5.35
N ILE A 240 -0.80 15.36 -6.53
CA ILE A 240 0.57 15.53 -7.06
C ILE A 240 1.41 16.40 -6.12
N CYS A 241 0.85 17.53 -5.66
CA CYS A 241 1.52 18.38 -4.66
C CYS A 241 1.80 17.61 -3.37
N PHE A 242 0.87 16.77 -2.92
CA PHE A 242 1.05 15.91 -1.74
C PHE A 242 2.15 14.86 -1.96
N LEU A 243 2.25 14.24 -3.14
CA LEU A 243 3.35 13.32 -3.45
C LEU A 243 4.70 14.04 -3.46
N VAL A 244 4.79 15.23 -4.06
CA VAL A 244 6.03 16.06 -3.99
C VAL A 244 6.35 16.45 -2.54
N PHE A 245 5.32 16.73 -1.75
CA PHE A 245 5.48 17.01 -0.33
C PHE A 245 6.10 15.81 0.40
N GLN A 246 5.49 14.64 0.25
CA GLN A 246 5.87 13.39 0.93
C GLN A 246 7.24 12.86 0.47
N MET A 247 7.55 12.95 -0.82
CA MET A 247 8.68 12.22 -1.41
C MET A 247 9.91 13.09 -1.65
N TYR A 248 9.79 14.42 -1.50
CA TYR A 248 10.89 15.35 -1.73
C TYR A 248 11.04 16.38 -0.62
N THR A 249 10.02 17.21 -0.39
CA THR A 249 10.20 18.37 0.51
C THR A 249 10.21 18.03 2.00
N HIS A 250 9.45 17.01 2.42
CA HIS A 250 9.27 16.62 3.82
C HIS A 250 9.53 15.12 4.03
N LEU A 251 10.43 14.55 3.22
CA LEU A 251 10.78 13.13 3.25
C LEU A 251 11.17 12.64 4.66
N SER A 252 11.90 13.45 5.42
CA SER A 252 12.36 13.12 6.78
C SER A 252 11.23 12.90 7.80
N ILE A 253 10.05 13.49 7.59
CA ILE A 253 8.88 13.28 8.44
C ILE A 253 8.36 11.85 8.23
N PHE A 254 8.32 11.39 6.98
CA PHE A 254 7.77 10.09 6.59
C PHE A 254 8.79 8.95 6.71
N GLU A 255 10.08 9.21 6.53
CA GLU A 255 11.15 8.23 6.82
C GLU A 255 11.18 7.85 8.30
N SER A 256 10.86 8.78 9.21
CA SER A 256 10.81 8.52 10.64
C SER A 256 9.64 7.63 11.10
N GLU A 257 8.67 7.37 10.20
CA GLU A 257 7.53 6.48 10.44
C GLU A 257 7.79 5.05 9.98
N GLY A 258 8.62 4.86 8.94
CA GLY A 258 9.24 3.57 8.66
C GLY A 258 10.20 3.26 9.80
N GLY A 259 10.03 2.12 10.48
CA GLY A 259 10.87 1.78 11.63
C GLY A 259 12.37 1.89 11.32
N GLU A 260 13.20 2.09 12.36
CA GLU A 260 14.68 2.10 12.24
C GLU A 260 15.26 0.78 11.68
N ASP A 261 14.42 -0.22 11.46
CA ASP A 261 14.71 -1.44 10.72
C ASP A 261 14.21 -1.25 9.27
N ALA A 262 15.04 -0.68 8.39
CA ALA A 262 14.77 -0.71 6.95
C ALA A 262 14.67 -2.19 6.52
N ASP A 263 13.47 -2.65 6.18
CA ASP A 263 13.25 -4.04 5.78
C ASP A 263 14.20 -4.38 4.64
N GLU A 264 15.00 -5.44 4.82
CA GLU A 264 15.86 -5.93 3.74
C GLU A 264 15.00 -6.68 2.71
N PRO A 265 15.23 -6.48 1.41
CA PRO A 265 14.43 -7.15 0.38
C PRO A 265 14.60 -8.67 0.50
N THR A 266 13.49 -9.40 0.58
CA THR A 266 13.49 -10.86 0.71
C THR A 266 13.52 -11.57 -0.65
N ILE A 267 13.21 -10.85 -1.73
CA ILE A 267 13.37 -11.28 -3.12
C ILE A 267 14.11 -10.23 -3.96
N ASN A 268 14.79 -10.66 -5.02
CA ASN A 268 15.51 -9.73 -5.89
C ASN A 268 14.58 -8.96 -6.84
N VAL A 269 15.01 -7.78 -7.32
CA VAL A 269 14.24 -6.88 -8.19
C VAL A 269 13.62 -7.60 -9.41
N PRO A 270 14.33 -8.45 -10.18
CA PRO A 270 13.73 -9.18 -11.30
C PRO A 270 12.60 -10.12 -10.88
N THR A 271 12.73 -10.78 -9.72
CA THR A 271 11.68 -11.67 -9.20
C THR A 271 10.48 -10.85 -8.73
N SER A 272 10.69 -9.75 -8.02
CA SER A 272 9.60 -8.84 -7.60
C SER A 272 8.85 -8.28 -8.82
N LEU A 273 9.58 -7.85 -9.85
CA LEU A 273 9.00 -7.37 -11.10
C LEU A 273 8.21 -8.47 -11.83
N THR A 274 8.74 -9.69 -11.89
CA THR A 274 8.04 -10.82 -12.51
C THR A 274 6.77 -11.15 -11.75
N LEU A 275 6.84 -11.19 -10.42
CA LEU A 275 5.69 -11.47 -9.56
C LEU A 275 4.62 -10.37 -9.70
N LEU A 276 5.04 -9.10 -9.73
CA LEU A 276 4.17 -7.95 -9.95
C LEU A 276 3.45 -8.01 -11.30
N LEU A 277 4.17 -8.34 -12.38
CA LEU A 277 3.59 -8.47 -13.72
C LEU A 277 2.59 -9.63 -13.79
N VAL A 278 2.96 -10.80 -13.25
CA VAL A 278 2.09 -11.98 -13.26
C VAL A 278 0.83 -11.74 -12.44
N SER A 279 0.95 -11.21 -11.22
CA SER A 279 -0.21 -10.92 -10.38
C SER A 279 -1.11 -9.87 -11.02
N THR A 280 -0.56 -8.82 -11.62
CA THR A 280 -1.32 -7.78 -12.35
C THR A 280 -2.12 -8.39 -13.51
N LEU A 281 -1.52 -9.28 -14.31
CA LEU A 281 -2.22 -9.95 -15.40
C LEU A 281 -3.33 -10.87 -14.92
N LEU A 282 -3.10 -11.61 -13.83
CA LEU A 282 -4.12 -12.47 -13.22
C LEU A 282 -5.28 -11.65 -12.63
N VAL A 283 -4.98 -10.53 -11.97
CA VAL A 283 -5.98 -9.56 -11.50
C VAL A 283 -6.79 -9.04 -12.67
N ALA A 284 -6.15 -8.58 -13.74
CA ALA A 284 -6.83 -8.06 -14.92
C ALA A 284 -7.77 -9.09 -15.55
N LEU A 285 -7.33 -10.35 -15.67
CA LEU A 285 -8.13 -11.44 -16.21
C LEU A 285 -9.35 -11.79 -15.33
N ASN A 286 -9.17 -11.97 -14.03
CA ASN A 286 -10.28 -12.31 -13.11
C ASN A 286 -11.24 -11.13 -12.96
N SER A 287 -10.71 -9.90 -12.92
CA SER A 287 -11.49 -8.67 -12.94
C SER A 287 -12.40 -8.62 -14.18
N GLU A 288 -11.90 -8.99 -15.36
CA GLU A 288 -12.68 -8.89 -16.60
C GLU A 288 -13.92 -9.79 -16.57
N TYR A 289 -13.75 -11.02 -16.08
CA TYR A 289 -14.85 -11.97 -15.88
C TYR A 289 -15.79 -11.54 -14.77
N LEU A 290 -15.25 -11.04 -13.65
CA LEU A 290 -16.06 -10.50 -12.55
C LEU A 290 -16.95 -9.37 -13.05
N VAL A 291 -16.36 -8.33 -13.66
CA VAL A 291 -17.09 -7.16 -14.16
C VAL A 291 -18.10 -7.58 -15.24
N GLY A 292 -17.77 -8.56 -16.07
CA GLY A 292 -18.69 -9.11 -17.08
C GLY A 292 -19.90 -9.84 -16.51
N SER A 293 -19.78 -10.38 -15.31
CA SER A 293 -20.88 -11.09 -14.65
C SER A 293 -21.84 -10.18 -13.87
N ILE A 294 -21.47 -8.91 -13.65
CA ILE A 294 -22.22 -7.98 -12.79
C ILE A 294 -23.68 -7.84 -13.24
N GLU A 295 -23.95 -7.55 -14.51
CA GLU A 295 -25.32 -7.36 -15.02
C GLU A 295 -26.21 -8.60 -14.86
N GLY A 296 -25.62 -9.80 -14.75
CA GLY A 296 -26.36 -11.03 -14.48
C GLY A 296 -26.64 -11.30 -12.99
N VAL A 297 -26.10 -10.46 -12.10
CA VAL A 297 -26.22 -10.56 -10.63
C VAL A 297 -27.04 -9.42 -10.03
N VAL A 298 -26.99 -8.21 -10.61
CA VAL A 298 -27.73 -7.03 -10.12
C VAL A 298 -29.09 -6.87 -10.78
#